data_AF-A0A3M1FWG0-F1
#
_entry.id   AF-A0A3M1FWG0-F1
#
_cell.length_a   1.000
_cell.length_b   1.000
_cell.length_c   1.000
_cell.angle_alpha   90.00
_cell.angle_beta   90.00
_cell.angle_gamma   90.00
#
_symmetry.space_group_name_H-M   'P 1'
#
loop_
_entity.id
_entity.type
_entity.pdbx_description
1 polymer ?
#
loop_
_entity_poly.entity_id
_entity_poly.type
_entity_poly.pdbx_seq_one_letter_code
_entity_poly.pdbx_strand_id
1 'polypeptide(L)'
;MFIVVDLIGYLDKFLDRDVSKILIIKYYAYYLPYIVVLSLPVAMLLASLFSVGQMTRYNEIVAQLAAGISLFRILLPIFGLGLFISVVTLYVGERIVPFTNQHKLDIYNTYIDKSRPHAAKRNKDIYMQVARNQWLNIGYY
;
A
#
# COMPACT_ATOMS: atom_id res chain seq x y z
N MET A 1 -12.78 -0.53 -5.03
CA MET A 1 -13.03 0.92 -5.16
C MET A 1 -11.78 1.65 -5.63
N PHE A 2 -10.67 1.64 -4.88
CA PHE A 2 -9.41 2.31 -5.27
C PHE A 2 -8.91 2.02 -6.70
N ILE A 3 -8.88 0.75 -7.12
CA ILE A 3 -8.46 0.37 -8.49
C ILE A 3 -9.35 1.00 -9.56
N VAL A 4 -10.67 1.05 -9.33
CA VAL A 4 -11.64 1.58 -10.30
C VAL A 4 -11.50 3.09 -10.44
N VAL A 5 -11.33 3.80 -9.31
CA VAL A 5 -11.12 5.26 -9.31
C VAL A 5 -9.83 5.62 -10.05
N ASP A 6 -8.74 4.90 -9.77
CA ASP A 6 -7.47 5.12 -10.45
C ASP A 6 -7.58 4.79 -11.95
N LEU A 7 -8.20 3.65 -12.30
CA LEU A 7 -8.40 3.26 -13.69
C LEU A 7 -9.16 4.31 -14.49
N ILE A 8 -10.28 4.83 -13.95
CA ILE A 8 -11.06 5.86 -14.63
C ILE A 8 -10.24 7.15 -14.77
N GLY A 9 -9.48 7.54 -13.73
CA GLY A 9 -8.65 8.75 -13.77
C GLY A 9 -7.49 8.69 -14.78
N TYR A 10 -7.01 7.50 -15.12
CA TYR A 10 -5.95 7.30 -16.11
C TYR A 10 -6.45 6.72 -17.44
N LEU A 11 -7.75 6.49 -17.58
CA LEU A 11 -8.34 5.79 -18.74
C LEU A 11 -7.99 6.51 -20.06
N ASP A 12 -8.17 7.83 -20.10
CA ASP A 12 -7.87 8.63 -21.29
C ASP A 12 -6.39 8.53 -21.68
N LYS A 13 -5.47 8.55 -20.71
CA LYS A 13 -4.02 8.39 -20.94
C LYS A 13 -3.63 7.00 -21.44
N PHE A 14 -4.37 5.96 -21.04
CA PHE A 14 -4.15 4.61 -21.52
C PHE A 14 -4.66 4.41 -22.95
N LEU A 15 -5.81 5.02 -23.27
CA LEU A 15 -6.42 4.98 -24.60
C LEU A 15 -5.60 5.79 -25.62
N ASP A 16 -5.12 6.97 -25.25
CA ASP A 16 -4.33 7.86 -26.12
C ASP A 16 -2.94 7.28 -26.49
N ARG A 17 -2.44 6.30 -25.73
CA ARG A 17 -1.07 5.78 -25.87
C ARG A 17 -0.98 4.33 -26.33
N ASP A 18 -2.09 3.73 -26.74
CA ASP A 18 -2.19 2.35 -27.24
C ASP A 18 -1.43 1.34 -26.35
N VAL A 19 -1.61 1.49 -25.03
CA VAL A 19 -0.90 0.67 -24.05
C VAL A 19 -1.49 -0.73 -24.06
N SER A 20 -0.64 -1.75 -24.25
CA SER A 20 -1.08 -3.15 -24.25
C SER A 20 -1.83 -3.50 -22.96
N LYS A 21 -3.02 -4.13 -23.10
CA LYS A 21 -3.90 -4.54 -21.98
C LYS A 21 -3.16 -5.38 -20.93
N ILE A 22 -2.17 -6.18 -21.35
CA ILE A 22 -1.38 -7.02 -20.44
C ILE A 22 -0.51 -6.17 -19.49
N LEU A 23 -0.03 -5.02 -19.98
CA LEU A 23 0.80 -4.10 -19.21
C LEU A 23 -0.04 -3.36 -18.17
N ILE A 24 -1.28 -3.00 -18.51
CA ILE A 24 -2.24 -2.38 -17.60
C ILE A 24 -2.55 -3.33 -16.43
N ILE A 25 -2.82 -4.61 -16.71
CA ILE A 25 -3.05 -5.62 -15.66
C ILE A 25 -1.81 -5.75 -14.77
N LYS A 26 -0.62 -5.81 -15.35
CA LYS A 26 0.65 -5.91 -14.60
C LYS A 26 0.89 -4.67 -13.73
N TYR A 27 0.59 -3.48 -14.23
CA TYR A 27 0.67 -2.22 -13.47
C TYR A 27 -0.24 -2.25 -12.23
N TYR A 28 -1.51 -2.63 -12.40
CA TYR A 28 -2.45 -2.73 -11.28
C TYR A 28 -2.11 -3.85 -10.31
N ALA A 29 -1.53 -4.96 -10.78
CA ALA A 29 -1.02 -6.01 -9.91
C ALA A 29 0.11 -5.52 -8.99
N TYR A 30 1.02 -4.67 -9.49
CA TYR A 30 2.07 -4.06 -8.67
C TYR A 30 1.57 -2.92 -7.76
N TYR A 31 0.46 -2.29 -8.13
CA TYR A 31 -0.19 -1.26 -7.31
C TYR A 31 -0.99 -1.87 -6.15
N LEU A 32 -1.49 -3.09 -6.29
CA LEU A 32 -2.36 -3.76 -5.32
C LEU A 32 -1.77 -3.84 -3.90
N PRO A 33 -0.51 -4.27 -3.67
CA PRO A 33 0.06 -4.36 -2.33
C PRO A 33 0.08 -3.02 -1.60
N TYR A 34 0.31 -1.92 -2.32
CA TYR A 34 0.31 -0.58 -1.76
C TYR A 34 -1.08 -0.18 -1.24
N ILE A 35 -2.14 -0.43 -2.04
CA ILE A 35 -3.53 -0.15 -1.64
C ILE A 35 -3.91 -0.98 -0.42
N VAL A 36 -3.52 -2.26 -0.40
CA VAL A 36 -3.84 -3.16 0.72
C VAL A 36 -3.24 -2.61 2.02
N VAL A 37 -1.95 -2.26 2.03
CA VAL A 37 -1.30 -1.69 3.21
C VAL A 37 -1.96 -0.39 3.67
N LEU A 38 -2.38 0.47 2.74
CA LEU A 38 -3.03 1.74 3.07
C LEU A 38 -4.44 1.56 3.67
N SER A 39 -5.20 0.57 3.17
CA SER A 39 -6.59 0.35 3.58
C SER A 39 -6.76 -0.58 4.78
N LEU A 40 -5.74 -1.39 5.10
CA LEU A 40 -5.76 -2.36 6.19
C LEU A 40 -6.14 -1.78 7.57
N PRO A 41 -5.62 -0.62 8.02
CA PRO A 41 -5.98 -0.07 9.33
C PRO A 41 -7.48 0.24 9.45
N VAL A 42 -8.07 0.81 8.41
CA VAL A 42 -9.51 1.13 8.38
C VAL A 42 -10.33 -0.16 8.33
N ALA A 43 -9.94 -1.12 7.48
CA ALA A 43 -10.59 -2.42 7.40
C ALA A 43 -10.57 -3.17 8.74
N MET A 44 -9.46 -3.07 9.49
CA MET A 44 -9.30 -3.69 10.81
C MET A 44 -10.21 -3.08 11.86
N LEU A 45 -10.36 -1.76 11.88
CA LEU A 45 -11.30 -1.07 12.76
C LEU A 45 -12.74 -1.49 12.47
N LEU A 46 -13.12 -1.57 11.19
CA LEU A 46 -14.45 -2.01 10.81
C LEU A 46 -14.68 -3.48 11.15
N ALA A 47 -13.72 -4.36 10.85
CA ALA A 47 -13.82 -5.78 11.15
C ALA A 47 -13.99 -6.03 12.66
N SER A 48 -13.21 -5.36 13.50
CA SER A 48 -13.35 -5.48 14.96
C SER A 48 -14.69 -4.93 15.46
N LEU A 49 -15.10 -3.76 14.95
CA LEU A 49 -16.40 -3.16 15.27
C LEU A 49 -17.56 -4.06 14.90
N PHE A 50 -17.57 -4.62 13.69
CA PHE A 50 -18.62 -5.53 13.23
C PHE A 50 -18.59 -6.84 14.03
N SER A 51 -17.41 -7.40 14.31
CA SER A 51 -17.31 -8.65 15.09
C SER A 51 -17.90 -8.48 16.48
N VAL A 52 -17.49 -7.44 17.21
CA VAL A 52 -18.02 -7.13 18.55
C VAL A 52 -19.50 -6.74 18.48
N GLY A 53 -19.89 -5.95 17.48
CA GLY A 53 -21.27 -5.55 17.24
C GLY A 53 -22.20 -6.74 17.02
N GLN A 54 -21.76 -7.75 16.26
CA GLN A 54 -22.52 -8.98 16.06
C GLN A 54 -22.65 -9.79 17.35
N MET A 55 -21.55 -9.98 18.10
CA MET A 55 -21.59 -10.67 19.40
C MET A 55 -22.52 -9.96 20.40
N THR A 56 -22.59 -8.64 20.33
CA THR A 56 -23.50 -7.83 21.16
C THR A 56 -24.95 -8.02 20.71
N ARG A 57 -25.23 -8.01 19.41
CA ARG A 57 -26.57 -8.18 18.85
C ARG A 57 -27.20 -9.53 19.18
N TYR A 58 -26.39 -10.58 19.24
CA TYR A 58 -26.83 -11.93 19.62
C TYR A 58 -26.73 -12.20 21.13
N ASN A 59 -26.47 -11.18 21.96
CA ASN A 59 -26.27 -11.31 23.41
C ASN A 59 -25.16 -12.30 23.82
N GLU A 60 -24.23 -12.64 22.91
CA GLU A 60 -23.13 -13.57 23.19
C GLU A 60 -22.19 -13.01 24.26
N ILE A 61 -21.91 -11.71 24.23
CA ILE A 61 -21.07 -11.06 25.25
C ILE A 61 -21.75 -11.13 26.63
N VAL A 62 -23.05 -10.85 26.70
CA VAL A 62 -23.82 -10.90 27.95
C VAL A 62 -23.89 -12.34 28.49
N ALA A 63 -24.11 -13.32 27.61
CA ALA A 63 -24.13 -14.74 27.98
C ALA A 63 -22.77 -15.21 28.51
N GLN A 64 -21.66 -14.80 27.87
CA GLN A 64 -20.30 -15.12 28.32
C GLN A 64 -19.99 -14.49 29.68
N LEU A 65 -20.36 -13.21 29.88
CA LEU A 65 -20.20 -12.53 31.18
C LEU A 65 -21.04 -13.20 32.27
N ALA A 66 -22.28 -13.58 31.97
CA ALA A 66 -23.16 -14.30 32.91
C ALA A 66 -22.62 -15.70 33.26
N ALA A 67 -21.89 -16.34 32.35
CA ALA A 67 -21.17 -17.59 32.59
C ALA A 67 -19.85 -17.41 33.37
N GLY A 68 -19.54 -16.18 33.83
CA GLY A 68 -18.33 -15.87 34.60
C GLY A 68 -17.06 -15.71 33.75
N ILE A 69 -17.18 -15.63 32.43
CA ILE A 69 -16.03 -15.39 31.54
C ILE A 69 -15.68 -13.90 31.61
N SER A 70 -14.40 -13.60 31.87
CA SER A 70 -13.93 -12.22 31.91
C SER A 70 -13.94 -11.57 30.52
N LEU A 71 -14.25 -10.27 30.48
CA LEU A 71 -14.22 -9.47 29.25
C LEU A 71 -12.86 -9.53 28.53
N PHE A 72 -11.76 -9.61 29.29
CA PHE A 72 -10.40 -9.73 28.75
C PHE A 72 -10.22 -10.97 27.87
N ARG A 73 -10.89 -12.08 28.19
CA ARG A 73 -10.80 -13.31 27.38
C ARG A 73 -11.49 -13.16 26.02
N ILE A 74 -12.54 -12.33 25.98
CA ILE A 74 -13.28 -11.99 24.75
C ILE A 74 -12.45 -11.04 23.88
N LEU A 75 -11.70 -10.13 24.49
CA LEU A 75 -10.83 -9.18 23.79
C LEU A 75 -9.51 -9.80 23.30
N LEU A 76 -9.00 -10.82 23.99
CA LEU A 76 -7.76 -11.51 23.64
C LEU A 76 -7.66 -11.95 22.17
N PRO A 77 -8.66 -12.63 21.56
CA PRO A 77 -8.59 -13.01 20.14
C PRO A 77 -8.56 -11.80 19.19
N ILE A 78 -9.29 -10.73 19.51
CA ILE A 78 -9.29 -9.50 18.70
C ILE A 78 -7.91 -8.85 18.74
N PHE A 79 -7.30 -8.78 19.92
CA PHE A 79 -5.95 -8.24 20.10
C PHE A 79 -4.88 -9.10 19.41
N GLY A 80 -5.00 -10.43 19.52
CA GLY A 80 -4.10 -11.37 18.85
C GLY A 80 -4.13 -11.25 17.33
N LEU A 81 -5.33 -11.17 16.74
CA LEU A 81 -5.50 -10.92 15.30
C LEU A 81 -4.96 -9.55 14.90
N GLY A 82 -5.19 -8.52 15.72
CA GLY A 82 -4.65 -7.18 15.52
C GLY A 82 -3.12 -7.15 15.45
N LEU A 83 -2.47 -7.79 16.42
CA LEU A 83 -1.01 -7.93 16.44
C LEU A 83 -0.49 -8.72 15.23
N PHE A 84 -1.11 -9.85 14.91
CA PHE A 84 -0.72 -10.66 13.76
C PHE A 84 -0.78 -9.85 12.46
N ILE A 85 -1.90 -9.14 12.22
CA ILE A 85 -2.08 -8.34 11.01
C ILE A 85 -1.13 -7.15 11.00
N SER A 86 -0.84 -6.53 12.15
CA SER A 86 0.16 -5.47 12.26
C SER A 86 1.56 -5.94 11.79
N VAL A 87 2.02 -7.10 12.28
CA VAL A 87 3.32 -7.69 11.88
C VAL A 87 3.36 -8.00 10.39
N VAL A 88 2.29 -8.60 9.85
CA VAL A 88 2.18 -8.88 8.41
C VAL A 88 2.23 -7.59 7.60
N THR A 89 1.50 -6.55 8.04
CA THR A 89 1.45 -5.25 7.36
C THR A 89 2.82 -4.58 7.35
N LEU A 90 3.55 -4.64 8.46
CA LEU A 90 4.93 -4.15 8.56
C LEU A 90 5.85 -4.88 7.57
N TYR A 91 5.80 -6.21 7.55
CA TYR A 91 6.62 -7.02 6.64
C TYR A 91 6.33 -6.72 5.16
N VAL A 92 5.04 -6.65 4.80
CA VAL A 92 4.60 -6.31 3.43
C VAL A 92 5.01 -4.89 3.07
N GLY A 93 4.84 -3.94 3.99
CA GLY A 93 5.18 -2.53 3.81
C GLY A 93 6.67 -2.28 3.61
N GLU A 94 7.54 -3.01 4.32
CA GLU A 94 8.98 -2.83 4.24
C GLU A 94 9.63 -3.59 3.08
N ARG A 95 9.13 -4.77 2.71
CA ARG A 95 9.76 -5.58 1.65
C ARG A 95 9.01 -5.56 0.33
N ILE A 96 7.71 -5.79 0.36
CA ILE A 96 6.93 -6.03 -0.86
C ILE A 96 6.57 -4.71 -1.54
N VAL A 97 6.05 -3.74 -0.78
CA VAL A 97 5.63 -2.44 -1.32
C VAL A 97 6.76 -1.69 -2.04
N PRO A 98 7.99 -1.54 -1.50
CA PRO A 98 9.05 -0.83 -2.22
C PRO A 98 9.46 -1.56 -3.50
N PHE A 99 9.53 -2.90 -3.47
CA PHE A 99 9.86 -3.71 -4.65
C PHE A 99 8.81 -3.56 -5.76
N THR A 100 7.52 -3.68 -5.42
CA THR A 100 6.45 -3.55 -6.42
C THR A 100 6.29 -2.10 -6.90
N ASN A 101 6.53 -1.12 -6.04
CA ASN A 101 6.45 0.29 -6.43
C ASN A 101 7.58 0.70 -7.38
N GLN A 102 8.79 0.14 -7.22
CA GLN A 102 9.88 0.31 -8.20
C GLN A 102 9.47 -0.22 -9.58
N HIS A 103 8.97 -1.46 -9.65
CA HIS A 103 8.50 -2.03 -10.91
C HIS A 103 7.31 -1.28 -11.52
N LYS A 104 6.42 -0.75 -10.68
CA LYS A 104 5.31 0.12 -11.12
C LYS A 104 5.84 1.41 -11.75
N LEU A 105 6.84 2.04 -11.14
CA LEU A 105 7.49 3.26 -11.65
C LEU A 105 8.23 2.99 -12.96
N ASP A 106 8.90 1.84 -13.09
CA ASP A 106 9.56 1.47 -14.34
C ASP A 106 8.56 1.34 -15.50
N ILE A 107 7.41 0.69 -15.25
CA ILE A 107 6.32 0.58 -16.22
C ILE A 107 5.74 1.97 -16.56
N TYR A 108 5.51 2.80 -15.54
CA TYR A 108 4.96 4.13 -15.75
C TYR A 108 5.89 5.01 -16.60
N ASN A 109 7.17 5.07 -16.28
CA ASN A 109 8.14 5.89 -17.01
C ASN A 109 8.43 5.36 -18.43
N THR A 110 8.42 4.04 -18.62
CA THR A 110 8.75 3.46 -19.94
C THR A 110 7.58 3.58 -20.92
N TYR A 111 6.33 3.50 -20.45
CA TYR A 111 5.16 3.38 -21.33
C TYR A 111 4.15 4.53 -21.19
N ILE A 112 4.08 5.20 -20.04
CA ILE A 112 3.06 6.22 -19.71
C ILE A 112 3.64 7.64 -19.63
N ASP A 113 4.95 7.82 -19.45
CA ASP A 113 5.60 9.14 -19.57
C ASP A 113 6.91 9.08 -20.37
N LYS A 114 6.82 9.22 -21.70
CA LYS A 114 8.00 9.29 -22.59
C LYS A 114 8.87 10.55 -22.36
N SER A 115 8.53 11.43 -21.42
CA SER A 115 9.27 12.68 -21.18
C SER A 115 10.59 12.50 -20.42
N ARG A 116 10.89 11.29 -19.91
CA ARG A 116 12.18 10.98 -19.26
C ARG A 116 12.66 9.55 -19.60
N PRO A 117 13.22 9.32 -20.80
CA PRO A 117 13.86 8.04 -21.09
C PRO A 117 15.06 7.89 -20.14
N HIS A 118 15.08 6.79 -19.38
CA HIS A 118 16.20 6.39 -18.52
C HIS A 118 16.53 7.36 -17.36
N ALA A 119 15.70 7.33 -16.32
CA ALA A 119 16.21 7.42 -14.96
C ALA A 119 16.85 6.08 -14.50
N ALA A 120 17.44 5.32 -15.45
CA ALA A 120 18.63 4.57 -15.14
C ALA A 120 19.62 5.61 -14.64
N LYS A 121 19.80 5.62 -13.32
CA LYS A 121 20.73 6.45 -12.60
C LYS A 121 22.16 6.07 -13.03
N ARG A 122 22.55 6.41 -14.26
CA ARG A 122 23.94 6.80 -14.52
C ARG A 122 24.07 8.16 -13.87
N ASN A 123 24.42 8.09 -12.60
CA ASN A 123 24.79 9.17 -11.71
C ASN A 123 25.71 10.14 -12.46
N LYS A 124 25.15 11.19 -13.05
CA LYS A 124 25.93 12.20 -13.76
C LYS A 124 25.38 13.61 -13.55
N ASP A 125 24.84 13.85 -12.35
CA ASP A 125 24.86 15.15 -11.65
C ASP A 125 23.78 15.16 -10.55
N ILE A 126 24.11 14.60 -9.38
CA ILE A 126 23.33 14.88 -8.17
C ILE A 126 23.92 16.14 -7.56
N TYR A 127 23.29 17.28 -7.81
CA TYR A 127 23.59 18.52 -7.11
C TYR A 127 23.05 18.41 -5.67
N MET A 128 23.88 17.91 -4.74
CA MET A 128 23.58 18.02 -3.31
C MET A 128 24.12 19.36 -2.82
N GLN A 129 23.22 20.22 -2.34
CA GLN A 129 23.60 21.47 -1.69
C GLN A 129 23.99 21.14 -0.24
N VAL A 130 25.28 20.89 -0.02
CA VAL A 130 25.84 20.46 1.28
C VAL A 130 25.84 21.63 2.29
N ALA A 131 25.89 22.88 1.81
CA ALA A 131 25.75 24.09 2.63
C ALA A 131 25.21 25.26 1.78
N ARG A 132 24.69 26.32 2.45
CA ARG A 132 23.99 27.49 1.85
C ARG A 132 24.76 28.21 0.73
N ASN A 133 26.05 27.93 0.52
CA ASN A 133 26.87 28.53 -0.54
C ASN A 133 27.88 27.56 -1.19
N GLN A 134 27.68 26.23 -1.11
CA GLN A 134 28.58 25.26 -1.74
C GLN A 134 27.81 24.20 -2.52
N TRP A 135 28.09 24.18 -3.83
CA TRP A 135 27.59 23.20 -4.78
C TRP A 135 28.74 22.25 -5.12
N LEU A 136 28.65 20.99 -4.70
CA LEU A 136 29.64 19.98 -5.03
C LEU A 136 29.15 19.24 -6.29
N ASN A 137 29.87 19.40 -7.40
CA ASN A 137 29.65 18.60 -8.61
C ASN A 137 30.65 17.44 -8.61
N ILE A 138 30.14 16.20 -8.57
CA ILE A 138 30.97 14.98 -8.72
C ILE A 138 30.85 14.52 -10.18
N GLY A 139 31.57 15.21 -11.06
CA GLY A 139 31.81 14.77 -12.42
C GLY A 139 33.01 13.83 -12.45
N TYR A 140 32.77 12.53 -12.59
CA TYR A 140 33.83 11.62 -13.04
C TYR A 140 34.02 11.83 -14.55
N TYR A 141 35.28 12.07 -14.92
CA TYR A 141 35.80 12.16 -16.29
C TYR A 141 35.12 11.16 -17.24
#